data_AF-A0A0C3F310-F1
#
_entry.id   AF-A0A0C3F310-F1
#
_cell.length_a   1.000
_cell.length_b   1.000
_cell.length_c   1.000
_cell.angle_alpha   90.00
_cell.angle_beta   90.00
_cell.angle_gamma   90.00
#
_symmetry.space_group_name_H-M   'P 1'
#
loop_
_entity.id
_entity.type
_entity.pdbx_description
1 polymer ?
#
loop_
_entity_poly.entity_id
_entity_poly.type
_entity_poly.pdbx_seq_one_letter_code
_entity_poly.pdbx_strand_id
1 'polypeptide(L)'
;MSILETLYYRLASDPAQLPLIAGVVSSSYFYFGNLGGAYFGVVPAIQDLELPVDTKVALWKWSYDRAMIHMGRSMMTSVVSFSTAALLTSSPSVRNLLLGAAAMSFAVGPWTLIRMLPINNELADMHKGQALQANKTTEITALDKRALNCLDEWRALHRVRVVFGLGAWITGLTALVVGV
;
A
#
# COMPACT_ATOMS: atom_id res chain seq x y z
N MET A 1 -38.09 -11.39 -6.55
CA MET A 1 -36.94 -10.57 -6.96
C MET A 1 -35.68 -11.26 -6.47
N SER A 2 -34.76 -11.61 -7.38
CA SER A 2 -33.51 -12.28 -7.01
C SER A 2 -32.53 -11.31 -6.34
N ILE A 3 -31.53 -11.85 -5.63
CA ILE A 3 -30.43 -11.04 -5.06
C ILE A 3 -29.73 -10.22 -6.15
N LEU A 4 -29.56 -10.80 -7.35
CA LEU A 4 -28.92 -10.15 -8.50
C LEU A 4 -29.77 -9.00 -9.06
N GLU A 5 -31.09 -9.17 -9.14
CA GLU A 5 -31.99 -8.08 -9.55
C GLU A 5 -31.99 -6.94 -8.53
N THR A 6 -31.96 -7.27 -7.24
CA THR A 6 -31.92 -6.27 -6.17
C THR A 6 -30.63 -5.46 -6.20
N LEU A 7 -29.49 -6.12 -6.43
CA LEU A 7 -28.20 -5.46 -6.63
C LEU A 7 -28.18 -4.61 -7.90
N TYR A 8 -28.72 -5.12 -9.00
CA TYR A 8 -28.81 -4.38 -10.25
C TYR A 8 -29.63 -3.10 -10.10
N TYR A 9 -30.83 -3.17 -9.51
CA TYR A 9 -31.67 -1.99 -9.30
C TYR A 9 -31.01 -0.96 -8.37
N ARG A 10 -30.31 -1.39 -7.33
CA ARG A 10 -29.58 -0.49 -6.43
C ARG A 10 -28.40 0.18 -7.12
N LEU A 11 -27.61 -0.57 -7.87
CA LEU A 11 -26.49 -0.04 -8.67
C LEU A 11 -26.98 0.90 -9.78
N ALA A 12 -28.15 0.62 -10.37
CA ALA A 12 -28.76 1.46 -11.39
C ALA A 12 -29.38 2.74 -10.82
N SER A 13 -29.81 2.74 -9.56
CA SER A 13 -30.50 3.88 -8.93
C SER A 13 -29.59 4.98 -8.42
N ASP A 14 -28.33 4.67 -8.07
CA ASP A 14 -27.37 5.66 -7.58
C ASP A 14 -26.01 5.51 -8.30
N PRO A 15 -25.66 6.46 -9.19
CA PRO A 15 -24.43 6.39 -9.97
C PRO A 15 -23.15 6.46 -9.10
N ALA A 16 -23.23 6.88 -7.84
CA ALA A 16 -22.09 6.89 -6.92
C ALA A 16 -21.73 5.50 -6.35
N GLN A 17 -22.63 4.52 -6.41
CA GLN A 17 -22.45 3.20 -5.75
C GLN A 17 -21.32 2.39 -6.39
N LEU A 18 -21.30 2.31 -7.72
CA LEU A 18 -20.27 1.55 -8.43
C LEU A 18 -18.84 2.06 -8.15
N PRO A 19 -18.54 3.37 -8.31
CA PRO A 19 -17.23 3.90 -7.95
C PRO A 19 -16.95 3.81 -6.45
N LEU A 20 -17.95 3.94 -5.58
CA LEU A 20 -17.76 3.74 -4.13
C LEU A 20 -17.29 2.32 -3.81
N ILE A 21 -17.98 1.30 -4.33
CA ILE A 21 -17.61 -0.12 -4.13
C ILE A 21 -16.21 -0.38 -4.71
N ALA A 22 -15.92 0.12 -5.91
CA ALA A 22 -14.59 -0.02 -6.52
C ALA A 22 -13.49 0.62 -5.64
N GLY A 23 -13.76 1.79 -5.04
CA GLY A 23 -12.86 2.46 -4.10
C GLY A 23 -12.63 1.64 -2.83
N VAL A 24 -13.69 1.08 -2.23
CA VAL A 24 -13.59 0.23 -1.04
C VAL A 24 -12.81 -1.05 -1.34
N VAL A 25 -13.10 -1.73 -2.45
CA VAL A 25 -12.40 -2.98 -2.83
C VAL A 25 -10.92 -2.71 -3.09
N SER A 26 -10.59 -1.67 -3.86
CA SER A 26 -9.20 -1.34 -4.18
C SER A 26 -8.41 -0.86 -2.96
N SER A 27 -8.99 -0.05 -2.08
CA SER A 27 -8.35 0.38 -0.83
C SER A 27 -8.21 -0.76 0.17
N SER A 28 -9.17 -1.71 0.21
CA SER A 28 -9.06 -2.95 0.99
C SER A 28 -7.87 -3.78 0.52
N TYR A 29 -7.76 -4.00 -0.79
CA TYR A 29 -6.64 -4.74 -1.38
C TYR A 29 -5.30 -4.07 -1.08
N PHE A 30 -5.23 -2.74 -1.17
CA PHE A 30 -4.04 -1.98 -0.78
C PHE A 30 -3.71 -2.19 0.70
N TYR A 31 -4.67 -1.94 1.59
CA TYR A 31 -4.44 -2.00 3.04
C TYR A 31 -4.06 -3.41 3.51
N PHE A 32 -4.92 -4.40 3.24
CA PHE A 32 -4.69 -5.78 3.68
C PHE A 32 -3.51 -6.44 2.95
N GLY A 33 -3.23 -6.05 1.70
CA GLY A 33 -2.05 -6.51 0.97
C GLY A 33 -0.74 -6.03 1.63
N ASN A 34 -0.65 -4.74 1.97
CA ASN A 34 0.53 -4.23 2.68
C ASN A 34 0.59 -4.73 4.14
N LEU A 35 -0.55 -4.84 4.83
CA LEU A 35 -0.62 -5.39 6.19
C LEU A 35 -0.13 -6.84 6.22
N GLY A 36 -0.62 -7.67 5.30
CA GLY A 36 -0.17 -9.05 5.15
C GLY A 36 1.32 -9.13 4.86
N GLY A 37 1.85 -8.28 3.97
CA GLY A 37 3.28 -8.18 3.72
C GLY A 37 4.11 -7.81 4.95
N ALA A 38 3.59 -6.91 5.80
CA ALA A 38 4.26 -6.41 6.99
C ALA A 38 4.27 -7.38 8.19
N TYR A 39 3.26 -8.25 8.31
CA TYR A 39 3.09 -9.14 9.47
C TYR A 39 3.25 -10.64 9.18
N PHE A 40 2.97 -11.07 7.95
CA PHE A 40 3.00 -12.50 7.57
C PHE A 40 3.85 -12.79 6.33
N GLY A 41 4.38 -11.75 5.70
CA GLY A 41 5.09 -11.84 4.43
C GLY A 41 6.61 -11.79 4.56
N VAL A 42 7.22 -11.08 3.62
CA VAL A 42 8.68 -10.97 3.51
C VAL A 42 9.29 -10.12 4.62
N VAL A 43 8.54 -9.19 5.22
CA VAL A 43 9.08 -8.29 6.25
C VAL A 43 9.49 -9.04 7.52
N PRO A 44 8.64 -9.91 8.13
CA PRO A 44 9.09 -10.78 9.21
C PRO A 44 10.25 -11.69 8.83
N ALA A 45 10.24 -12.26 7.62
CA ALA A 45 11.33 -13.12 7.15
C ALA A 45 12.69 -12.38 7.09
N ILE A 46 12.69 -11.10 6.74
CA ILE A 46 13.90 -10.26 6.77
C ILE A 46 14.39 -10.02 8.20
N GLN A 47 13.50 -10.03 9.20
CA GLN A 47 13.83 -9.63 10.56
C GLN A 47 14.17 -10.80 11.46
N ASP A 48 13.28 -11.78 11.48
CA ASP A 48 13.25 -12.82 12.49
C ASP A 48 14.10 -14.03 12.09
N LEU A 49 14.45 -14.14 10.79
CA LEU A 49 15.32 -15.20 10.31
C LEU A 49 16.77 -14.74 10.25
N GLU A 50 17.66 -15.64 10.66
CA GLU A 50 19.12 -15.52 10.53
C GLU A 50 19.53 -15.76 9.07
N LEU A 51 19.26 -14.77 8.22
CA LEU A 51 19.64 -14.76 6.82
C LEU A 51 20.86 -13.86 6.60
N PRO A 52 21.76 -14.21 5.67
CA PRO A 52 22.77 -13.29 5.16
C PRO A 52 22.17 -11.96 4.70
N VAL A 53 22.89 -10.86 4.90
CA VAL A 53 22.37 -9.51 4.61
C VAL A 53 22.05 -9.33 3.12
N ASP A 54 22.86 -9.88 2.23
CA ASP A 54 22.60 -9.92 0.79
C ASP A 54 21.27 -10.62 0.47
N THR A 55 20.99 -11.73 1.15
CA THR A 55 19.73 -12.49 1.02
C THR A 55 18.54 -11.67 1.51
N LYS A 56 18.68 -10.96 2.64
CA LYS A 56 17.63 -10.05 3.16
C LYS A 56 17.29 -8.93 2.17
N VAL A 57 18.32 -8.28 1.60
CA VAL A 57 18.14 -7.24 0.59
C VAL A 57 17.55 -7.79 -0.71
N ALA A 58 17.97 -8.99 -1.14
CA ALA A 58 17.40 -9.65 -2.32
C ALA A 58 15.92 -10.01 -2.14
N LEU A 59 15.54 -10.54 -0.97
CA LEU A 59 14.14 -10.82 -0.62
C LEU A 59 13.30 -9.55 -0.61
N TRP A 60 13.82 -8.48 0.00
CA TRP A 60 13.18 -7.16 -0.03
C TRP A 60 12.97 -6.69 -1.48
N LYS A 61 14.01 -6.74 -2.33
CA LYS A 61 13.95 -6.25 -3.71
C LYS A 61 12.91 -7.01 -4.53
N TRP A 62 12.93 -8.35 -4.44
CA TRP A 62 11.97 -9.20 -5.11
C TRP A 62 10.52 -8.89 -4.67
N SER A 63 10.32 -8.68 -3.37
CA SER A 63 9.01 -8.34 -2.81
C SER A 63 8.54 -6.96 -3.27
N TYR A 64 9.43 -5.97 -3.20
CA TYR A 64 9.17 -4.59 -3.58
C TYR A 64 8.77 -4.47 -5.06
N ASP A 65 9.51 -5.11 -5.97
CA ASP A 65 9.24 -5.06 -7.41
C ASP A 65 7.85 -5.60 -7.77
N ARG A 66 7.45 -6.68 -7.11
CA ARG A 66 6.10 -7.26 -7.29
C ARG A 66 5.05 -6.36 -6.65
N ALA A 67 5.26 -5.94 -5.40
CA ALA A 67 4.28 -5.16 -4.66
C ALA A 67 4.05 -3.78 -5.27
N MET A 68 5.07 -3.09 -5.77
CA MET A 68 4.95 -1.71 -6.27
C MET A 68 3.93 -1.58 -7.41
N ILE A 69 3.84 -2.57 -8.29
CA ILE A 69 2.90 -2.57 -9.42
C ILE A 69 1.46 -2.70 -8.91
N HIS A 70 1.22 -3.69 -8.05
CA HIS A 70 -0.11 -3.99 -7.51
C HIS A 70 -0.60 -2.88 -6.56
N MET A 71 0.27 -2.41 -5.68
CA MET A 71 -0.05 -1.38 -4.68
C MET A 71 -0.18 0.00 -5.33
N GLY A 72 0.64 0.33 -6.32
CA GLY A 72 0.50 1.56 -7.10
C GLY A 72 -0.83 1.61 -7.86
N ARG A 73 -1.19 0.52 -8.55
CA ARG A 73 -2.47 0.43 -9.29
C ARG A 73 -3.69 0.51 -8.37
N SER A 74 -3.71 -0.26 -7.28
CA SER A 74 -4.83 -0.24 -6.34
C SER A 74 -5.00 1.12 -5.65
N MET A 75 -3.90 1.80 -5.30
CA MET A 75 -3.93 3.18 -4.80
C MET A 75 -4.54 4.13 -5.85
N MET A 76 -4.08 4.10 -7.10
CA MET A 76 -4.63 4.97 -8.16
C MET A 76 -6.12 4.69 -8.39
N THR A 77 -6.52 3.42 -8.45
CA THR A 77 -7.93 3.03 -8.56
C THR A 77 -8.74 3.59 -7.40
N SER A 78 -8.23 3.53 -6.16
CA SER A 78 -8.92 4.07 -4.98
C SER A 78 -9.13 5.58 -5.09
N VAL A 79 -8.09 6.32 -5.48
CA VAL A 79 -8.16 7.79 -5.66
C VAL A 79 -9.23 8.17 -6.68
N VAL A 80 -9.18 7.57 -7.87
CA VAL A 80 -10.14 7.87 -8.95
C VAL A 80 -11.55 7.48 -8.54
N SER A 81 -11.71 6.31 -7.92
CA SER A 81 -13.01 5.75 -7.57
C SER A 81 -13.68 6.58 -6.46
N PHE A 82 -12.97 6.88 -5.37
CA PHE A 82 -13.52 7.72 -4.30
C PHE A 82 -13.79 9.15 -4.76
N SER A 83 -12.91 9.74 -5.59
CA SER A 83 -13.15 11.09 -6.16
C SER A 83 -14.38 11.10 -7.05
N THR A 84 -14.55 10.10 -7.92
CA THR A 84 -15.72 9.96 -8.78
C THR A 84 -17.00 9.80 -7.96
N ALA A 85 -16.98 8.95 -6.94
CA ALA A 85 -18.13 8.77 -6.04
C ALA A 85 -18.48 10.08 -5.30
N ALA A 86 -17.47 10.86 -4.88
CA ALA A 86 -17.68 12.15 -4.21
C ALA A 86 -18.36 13.18 -5.12
N LEU A 87 -18.03 13.17 -6.42
CA LEU A 87 -18.64 14.05 -7.42
C LEU A 87 -20.09 13.65 -7.74
N LEU A 88 -20.40 12.34 -7.69
CA LEU A 88 -21.72 11.82 -8.06
C LEU A 88 -22.72 11.80 -6.90
N THR A 89 -22.26 11.76 -5.64
CA THR A 89 -23.17 11.71 -4.49
C THR A 89 -23.87 13.05 -4.23
N SER A 90 -25.16 12.98 -3.90
CA SER A 90 -25.97 14.13 -3.48
C SER A 90 -25.82 14.47 -2.00
N SER A 91 -25.30 13.54 -1.17
CA SER A 91 -25.16 13.72 0.28
C SER A 91 -23.85 14.46 0.63
N PRO A 92 -23.91 15.65 1.24
CA PRO A 92 -22.71 16.40 1.63
C PRO A 92 -21.83 15.64 2.63
N SER A 93 -22.45 14.92 3.56
CA SER A 93 -21.72 14.14 4.57
C SER A 93 -20.94 12.98 3.93
N VAL A 94 -21.57 12.25 3.01
CA VAL A 94 -20.93 11.16 2.25
C VAL A 94 -19.82 11.73 1.37
N ARG A 95 -20.06 12.86 0.70
CA ARG A 95 -19.05 13.54 -0.12
C ARG A 95 -17.77 13.85 0.67
N ASN A 96 -17.90 14.40 1.87
CA ASN A 96 -16.73 14.73 2.70
C ASN A 96 -15.94 13.49 3.12
N LEU A 97 -16.61 12.38 3.45
CA LEU A 97 -15.96 11.10 3.72
C LEU A 97 -15.20 10.59 2.49
N LEU A 98 -15.83 10.63 1.32
CA LEU A 98 -15.21 10.17 0.08
C LEU A 98 -14.01 11.02 -0.33
N LEU A 99 -14.07 12.34 -0.15
CA LEU A 99 -12.92 13.23 -0.37
C LEU A 99 -11.80 12.93 0.63
N GLY A 100 -12.12 12.65 1.90
CA GLY A 100 -11.15 12.21 2.89
C GLY A 100 -10.48 10.89 2.51
N ALA A 101 -11.27 9.91 2.03
CA ALA A 101 -10.76 8.62 1.56
C ALA A 101 -9.86 8.77 0.33
N ALA A 102 -10.25 9.64 -0.63
CA ALA A 102 -9.45 9.97 -1.81
C ALA A 102 -8.13 10.65 -1.41
N ALA A 103 -8.17 11.62 -0.49
CA ALA A 103 -6.98 12.33 -0.02
C ALA A 103 -6.00 11.39 0.70
N MET A 104 -6.50 10.49 1.56
CA MET A 104 -5.67 9.47 2.23
C MET A 104 -5.07 8.48 1.23
N SER A 105 -5.86 8.05 0.23
CA SER A 105 -5.36 7.19 -0.85
C SER A 105 -4.27 7.90 -1.66
N PHE A 106 -4.46 9.19 -1.95
CA PHE A 106 -3.51 10.00 -2.70
C PHE A 106 -2.20 10.22 -1.94
N ALA A 107 -2.26 10.47 -0.63
CA ALA A 107 -1.10 10.73 0.22
C ALA A 107 -0.04 9.62 0.21
N VAL A 108 -0.42 8.38 -0.09
CA VAL A 108 0.47 7.23 -0.28
C VAL A 108 1.55 7.52 -1.34
N GLY A 109 1.18 8.15 -2.46
CA GLY A 109 2.08 8.44 -3.57
C GLY A 109 3.18 9.42 -3.18
N PRO A 110 2.86 10.67 -2.79
CA PRO A 110 3.83 11.66 -2.32
C PRO A 110 4.68 11.15 -1.15
N TRP A 111 4.09 10.44 -0.18
CA TRP A 111 4.86 9.83 0.92
C TRP A 111 5.93 8.86 0.39
N THR A 112 5.54 7.99 -0.55
CA THR A 112 6.47 7.01 -1.14
C THR A 112 7.59 7.72 -1.92
N LEU A 113 7.25 8.73 -2.73
CA LEU A 113 8.23 9.44 -3.56
C LEU A 113 9.20 10.31 -2.73
N ILE A 114 8.72 10.97 -1.69
CA ILE A 114 9.54 11.91 -0.90
C ILE A 114 10.35 11.18 0.16
N ARG A 115 9.75 10.19 0.84
CA ARG A 115 10.36 9.57 2.02
C ARG A 115 10.97 8.21 1.73
N MET A 116 10.29 7.37 0.94
CA MET A 116 10.74 5.99 0.72
C MET A 116 11.67 5.84 -0.47
N LEU A 117 11.51 6.66 -1.53
CA LEU A 117 12.26 6.52 -2.76
C LEU A 117 13.79 6.59 -2.57
N PRO A 118 14.35 7.51 -1.75
CA PRO A 118 15.80 7.52 -1.50
C PRO A 118 16.30 6.19 -0.92
N ILE A 119 15.58 5.64 0.07
CA ILE A 119 15.92 4.37 0.71
C ILE A 119 15.75 3.19 -0.25
N ASN A 120 14.69 3.21 -1.08
CA ASN A 120 14.47 2.20 -2.10
C ASN A 120 15.61 2.18 -3.13
N ASN A 121 16.08 3.36 -3.55
CA ASN A 121 17.18 3.46 -4.51
C ASN A 121 18.48 2.93 -3.90
N GLU A 122 18.79 3.33 -2.67
CA GLU A 122 19.99 2.86 -1.97
C GLU A 122 20.01 1.34 -1.80
N LEU A 123 18.91 0.73 -1.34
CA LEU A 123 18.80 -0.73 -1.24
C LEU A 123 18.89 -1.42 -2.61
N ALA A 124 18.31 -0.81 -3.65
CA ALA A 124 18.39 -1.34 -5.01
C ALA A 124 19.82 -1.30 -5.57
N ASP A 125 20.58 -0.26 -5.25
CA ASP A 125 21.98 -0.12 -5.67
C ASP A 125 22.88 -1.11 -4.92
N MET A 126 22.66 -1.31 -3.62
CA MET A 126 23.34 -2.37 -2.84
C MET A 126 23.08 -3.77 -3.41
N HIS A 127 21.86 -4.04 -3.87
CA HIS A 127 21.51 -5.30 -4.51
C HIS A 127 22.22 -5.48 -5.86
N LYS A 128 22.22 -4.45 -6.72
CA LYS A 128 22.83 -4.49 -8.06
C LYS A 128 24.35 -4.60 -8.02
N GLY A 129 24.99 -3.88 -7.09
CA GLY A 129 26.44 -3.76 -7.07
C GLY A 129 27.20 -5.03 -6.68
N GLN A 130 26.51 -6.13 -6.34
CA GLN A 130 27.10 -7.34 -5.72
C GLN A 130 28.01 -7.04 -4.51
N ALA A 131 27.94 -5.82 -3.97
CA ALA A 131 28.84 -5.35 -2.93
C ALA A 131 28.63 -6.11 -1.62
N LEU A 132 27.42 -6.68 -1.43
CA LEU A 132 27.10 -7.59 -0.34
C LEU A 132 27.53 -9.05 -0.61
N GLN A 133 27.74 -9.45 -1.87
CA GLN A 133 28.20 -10.81 -2.24
C GLN A 133 29.74 -10.96 -2.19
N ALA A 134 30.47 -9.86 -2.25
CA ALA A 134 31.94 -9.85 -2.21
C ALA A 134 32.53 -10.21 -0.83
N ASN A 135 31.72 -10.12 0.24
CA ASN A 135 32.13 -10.44 1.60
C ASN A 135 31.59 -11.81 2.03
N LYS A 136 32.23 -12.90 1.57
CA LYS A 136 32.02 -14.26 2.10
C LYS A 136 32.73 -14.51 3.44
N THR A 137 33.24 -13.47 4.07
CA THR A 137 33.83 -13.49 5.41
C THR A 137 32.73 -13.39 6.45
N THR A 138 32.89 -14.08 7.57
CA THR A 138 31.93 -14.11 8.70
C THR A 138 31.78 -12.76 9.42
N GLU A 139 32.54 -11.73 9.05
CA GLU A 139 32.49 -10.41 9.66
C GLU A 139 31.49 -9.49 8.96
N ILE A 140 30.58 -8.92 9.76
CA ILE A 140 29.62 -7.89 9.32
C ILE A 140 30.40 -6.64 8.91
N THR A 141 30.31 -6.27 7.64
CA THR A 141 30.98 -5.08 7.11
C THR A 141 30.20 -3.79 7.41
N ALA A 142 30.82 -2.63 7.21
CA ALA A 142 30.13 -1.35 7.31
C ALA A 142 28.95 -1.25 6.33
N LEU A 143 29.07 -1.88 5.15
CA LEU A 143 28.02 -1.93 4.15
C LEU A 143 26.84 -2.78 4.61
N ASP A 144 27.11 -3.92 5.25
CA ASP A 144 26.07 -4.79 5.81
C ASP A 144 25.26 -4.05 6.89
N LYS A 145 25.95 -3.32 7.78
CA LYS A 145 25.29 -2.47 8.79
C LYS A 145 24.41 -1.40 8.14
N ARG A 146 24.89 -0.77 7.07
CA ARG A 146 24.11 0.24 6.34
C ARG A 146 22.86 -0.37 5.70
N ALA A 147 22.99 -1.53 5.05
CA ALA A 147 21.87 -2.23 4.44
C ALA A 147 20.79 -2.60 5.47
N LEU A 148 21.18 -3.11 6.64
CA LEU A 148 20.25 -3.40 7.74
C LEU A 148 19.53 -2.12 8.22
N ASN A 149 20.26 -1.02 8.41
CA ASN A 149 19.66 0.26 8.79
C ASN A 149 18.66 0.76 7.75
N CYS A 150 18.97 0.63 6.45
CA CYS A 150 18.04 1.00 5.38
C CYS A 150 16.77 0.13 5.38
N LEU A 151 16.88 -1.18 5.66
CA LEU A 151 15.72 -2.08 5.78
C LEU A 151 14.81 -1.67 6.96
N ASP A 152 15.40 -1.32 8.10
CA ASP A 152 14.65 -0.87 9.28
C ASP A 152 13.98 0.49 9.05
N GLU A 153 14.70 1.43 8.42
CA GLU A 153 14.14 2.74 8.04
C GLU A 153 12.99 2.57 7.04
N TRP A 154 13.20 1.74 6.00
CA TRP A 154 12.15 1.41 5.03
C TRP A 154 10.91 0.86 5.73
N ARG A 155 11.06 -0.05 6.71
CA ARG A 155 9.94 -0.61 7.46
C ARG A 155 9.21 0.46 8.27
N ALA A 156 9.94 1.35 8.94
CA ALA A 156 9.33 2.44 9.69
C ALA A 156 8.47 3.34 8.78
N LEU A 157 9.01 3.73 7.62
CA LEU A 157 8.29 4.53 6.64
C LEU A 157 7.12 3.79 5.98
N HIS A 158 7.27 2.49 5.74
CA HIS A 158 6.22 1.63 5.21
C HIS A 158 5.02 1.55 6.17
N ARG A 159 5.24 1.47 7.48
CA ARG A 159 4.15 1.49 8.48
C ARG A 159 3.30 2.75 8.38
N VAL A 160 3.92 3.92 8.17
CA VAL A 160 3.19 5.17 7.94
C VAL A 160 2.34 5.08 6.66
N ARG A 161 2.88 4.48 5.60
CA ARG A 161 2.14 4.24 4.35
C ARG A 161 0.90 3.33 4.57
N VAL A 162 1.03 2.31 5.42
CA VAL A 162 -0.09 1.44 5.80
C VAL A 162 -1.16 2.20 6.57
N VAL A 163 -0.80 3.17 7.41
CA VAL A 163 -1.75 4.04 8.12
C VAL A 163 -2.58 4.88 7.15
N PHE A 164 -1.99 5.44 6.10
CA PHE A 164 -2.75 6.13 5.04
C PHE A 164 -3.74 5.18 4.35
N GLY A 165 -3.31 3.95 4.04
CA GLY A 165 -4.18 2.91 3.48
C GLY A 165 -5.35 2.55 4.41
N LEU A 166 -5.08 2.43 5.72
CA LEU A 166 -6.11 2.19 6.73
C LEU A 166 -7.12 3.34 6.79
N GLY A 167 -6.64 4.58 6.80
CA GLY A 167 -7.49 5.77 6.82
C GLY A 167 -8.40 5.84 5.59
N ALA A 168 -7.84 5.59 4.41
CA ALA A 168 -8.61 5.49 3.16
C ALA A 168 -9.70 4.41 3.25
N TRP A 169 -9.32 3.21 3.72
CA TRP A 169 -10.22 2.07 3.83
C TRP A 169 -11.36 2.31 4.83
N ILE A 170 -11.06 2.72 6.07
CA ILE A 170 -12.08 3.00 7.10
C ILE A 170 -13.04 4.10 6.62
N THR A 171 -12.49 5.19 6.08
CA THR A 171 -13.32 6.33 5.65
C THR A 171 -14.20 5.95 4.47
N GLY A 172 -13.67 5.22 3.49
CA GLY A 172 -14.44 4.71 2.35
C GLY A 172 -15.50 3.69 2.76
N LEU A 173 -15.18 2.78 3.69
CA LEU A 173 -16.14 1.81 4.23
C LEU A 173 -17.25 2.50 5.01
N THR A 174 -16.92 3.54 5.79
CA THR A 174 -17.92 4.35 6.51
C THR A 174 -18.85 5.06 5.52
N ALA A 175 -18.30 5.62 4.43
CA ALA A 175 -19.10 6.22 3.38
C ALA A 175 -20.03 5.19 2.70
N LEU A 176 -19.58 3.95 2.51
CA LEU A 176 -20.42 2.86 1.99
C LEU A 176 -21.54 2.48 2.97
N VAL A 177 -21.27 2.41 4.28
CA VAL A 177 -22.31 2.05 5.26
C VAL A 177 -23.35 3.16 5.44
N VAL A 178 -22.92 4.44 5.41
CA VAL A 178 -23.80 5.60 5.63
C VAL A 178 -24.49 6.06 4.33
N GLY A 179 -23.89 5.80 3.17
CA GLY A 179 -24.42 6.13 1.86
C GLY A 179 -25.32 5.05 1.24
N VAL A 180 -25.58 3.95 1.96
CA VAL A 180 -26.52 2.88 1.62
C VAL A 180 -27.85 3.08 2.33
#